data_AF-A0A0L1KJS5-F1
#
_entry.id   AF-A0A0L1KJS5-F1
#
_cell.length_a   1.000
_cell.length_b   1.000
_cell.length_c   1.000
_cell.angle_alpha   90.00
_cell.angle_beta   90.00
_cell.angle_gamma   90.00
#
_symmetry.space_group_name_H-M   'P 1'
#
loop_
_entity.id
_entity.type
_entity.pdbx_description
1 polymer ?
#
loop_
_entity_poly.entity_id
_entity_poly.type
_entity_poly.pdbx_seq_one_letter_code
_entity_poly.pdbx_strand_id
1 'polypeptide(L)'
;MRIRVERHVQFSNCAIKTKQKNHLSGTLDLQMLGECMIVFMVHTNHLSGSLNLTKLPHSLGSLHLHTNRFTRIVIVGALPDSASILLRNNPIDGVCTESGVPFSDPRIP
;
A
#
# COMPACT_ATOMS: atom_id res chain seq x y z
N MET A 1 4.75 5.87 11.17
CA MET A 1 3.42 5.71 10.53
C MET A 1 2.52 6.88 10.91
N ARG A 2 2.26 7.82 9.98
CA ARG A 2 1.36 8.98 10.22
C ARG A 2 0.26 8.96 9.16
N ILE A 3 -0.70 8.05 9.32
CA ILE A 3 -1.98 8.21 8.63
C ILE A 3 -2.64 9.40 9.32
N ARG A 4 -2.82 10.52 8.61
CA ARG A 4 -3.61 11.65 9.11
C ARG A 4 -5.08 11.24 9.03
N VAL A 5 -5.47 10.36 9.94
CA VAL A 5 -6.86 10.06 10.24
C VAL A 5 -7.34 11.28 11.02
N GLU A 6 -8.30 12.03 10.47
CA GLU A 6 -9.14 12.86 11.33
C GLU A 6 -9.72 11.91 12.40
N ARG A 7 -9.21 12.04 13.63
CA ARG A 7 -9.30 11.11 14.77
C ARG A 7 -8.20 10.05 14.82
N HIS A 8 -7.09 10.47 15.43
CA HIS A 8 -6.28 9.71 16.38
C HIS A 8 -6.45 8.18 16.33
N VAL A 9 -5.67 7.51 15.49
CA VAL A 9 -5.36 6.09 15.73
C VAL A 9 -3.85 5.97 15.83
N GLN A 10 -3.37 5.88 17.07
CA GLN A 10 -1.99 5.48 17.35
C GLN A 10 -1.90 3.97 17.18
N PHE A 11 -1.16 3.52 16.17
CA PHE A 11 -0.94 2.09 15.94
C PHE A 11 0.39 1.68 16.57
N SER A 12 0.32 1.26 17.83
CA SER A 12 1.39 0.57 18.53
C SER A 12 1.57 -0.84 17.97
N ASN A 13 2.66 -1.05 17.24
CA ASN A 13 3.42 -2.29 17.12
C ASN A 13 2.61 -3.62 17.19
N CYS A 14 1.85 -3.96 16.15
CA CYS A 14 1.67 -5.32 15.60
C CYS A 14 0.52 -5.28 14.57
N ALA A 15 0.73 -5.93 13.41
CA ALA A 15 -0.25 -6.23 12.36
C ALA A 15 -1.51 -5.33 12.34
N ILE A 16 -1.53 -4.33 11.44
CA ILE A 16 -2.78 -3.62 11.11
C ILE A 16 -3.69 -4.61 10.40
N LYS A 17 -4.44 -5.38 11.19
CA LYS A 17 -5.44 -6.33 10.77
C LYS A 17 -6.78 -5.61 10.87
N THR A 18 -7.03 -4.68 9.95
CA THR A 18 -8.32 -4.00 9.88
C THR A 18 -9.35 -4.96 9.31
N LYS A 19 -9.95 -5.78 10.16
CA LYS A 19 -10.96 -6.78 9.78
C LYS A 19 -12.33 -6.15 9.39
N GLN A 20 -12.44 -4.84 9.27
CA GLN A 20 -13.71 -4.15 9.04
C GLN A 20 -13.54 -2.98 8.06
N LYS A 21 -14.58 -2.74 7.25
CA LYS A 21 -14.78 -1.54 6.44
C LYS A 21 -14.57 -0.32 7.34
N ASN A 22 -13.37 0.21 7.35
CA ASN A 22 -13.15 1.51 7.95
C ASN A 22 -13.39 2.51 6.82
N HIS A 23 -14.07 3.61 7.11
CA HIS A 23 -14.19 4.70 6.15
C HIS A 23 -12.88 5.50 6.12
N LEU A 24 -11.71 4.83 6.19
CA LEU A 24 -10.41 5.51 6.16
C LEU A 24 -10.28 6.20 4.81
N SER A 25 -10.02 7.49 4.87
CA SER A 25 -9.79 8.34 3.72
C SER A 25 -8.46 9.07 3.88
N GLY A 26 -7.96 9.63 2.77
CA GLY A 26 -6.67 10.31 2.73
C GLY A 26 -5.62 9.47 2.01
N THR A 27 -4.36 9.88 2.16
CA THR A 27 -3.22 9.26 1.47
C THR A 27 -2.53 8.22 2.33
N LEU A 28 -1.85 7.28 1.66
CA LEU A 28 -1.09 6.22 2.30
C LEU A 28 0.39 6.41 2.00
N ASP A 29 1.19 6.55 3.05
CA ASP A 29 2.66 6.57 2.96
C ASP A 29 3.23 5.24 3.47
N LEU A 30 3.77 4.46 2.55
CA LEU A 30 4.35 3.14 2.79
C LEU A 30 5.84 3.20 3.13
N GLN A 31 6.50 4.34 2.95
CA GLN A 31 7.93 4.50 3.28
C GLN A 31 8.18 4.43 4.78
N MET A 32 7.14 4.67 5.58
CA MET A 32 7.18 4.67 7.04
C MET A 32 6.74 3.34 7.66
N LEU A 33 6.71 2.25 6.88
CA LEU A 33 6.49 0.90 7.38
C LEU A 33 7.72 0.43 8.18
N GLY A 34 7.49 -0.26 9.29
CA GLY A 34 8.58 -0.82 10.09
C GLY A 34 9.32 -1.92 9.35
N GLU A 35 10.63 -2.03 9.57
CA GLU A 35 11.51 -2.99 8.89
C GLU A 35 11.11 -4.47 9.11
N CYS A 36 10.45 -4.76 10.25
CA CYS A 36 9.95 -6.10 10.61
C CYS A 36 8.48 -6.35 10.18
N MET A 37 7.90 -5.50 9.34
CA MET A 37 6.51 -5.65 8.92
C MET A 37 6.35 -6.80 7.92
N ILE A 38 5.64 -7.86 8.34
CA ILE A 38 5.39 -9.04 7.50
C ILE A 38 4.11 -8.89 6.66
N VAL A 39 3.06 -8.30 7.24
CA VAL A 39 1.73 -8.22 6.62
C VAL A 39 1.11 -6.84 6.87
N PHE A 40 0.68 -6.19 5.79
CA PHE A 40 -0.02 -4.91 5.84
C PHE A 40 -1.35 -4.99 5.08
N MET A 41 -2.47 -4.75 5.76
CA MET A 41 -3.81 -4.85 5.18
C MET A 41 -4.65 -3.60 5.47
N VAL A 42 -4.97 -2.85 4.41
CA VAL A 42 -5.89 -1.69 4.43
C VAL A 42 -6.87 -1.74 3.25
N HIS A 43 -7.19 -2.94 2.78
CA HIS A 43 -8.15 -3.14 1.72
C HIS A 43 -9.57 -2.71 2.14
N THR A 44 -10.42 -2.38 1.18
CA THR A 44 -11.83 -2.01 1.43
C THR A 44 -11.97 -0.73 2.29
N ASN A 45 -11.28 0.34 1.87
CA ASN A 45 -11.37 1.67 2.48
C ASN A 45 -11.61 2.73 1.38
N HIS A 46 -11.60 4.02 1.75
CA HIS A 46 -11.68 5.16 0.83
C HIS A 46 -10.33 5.86 0.68
N LEU A 47 -9.22 5.13 0.84
CA LEU A 47 -7.88 5.68 0.68
C LEU A 47 -7.66 6.05 -0.78
N SER A 48 -6.96 7.16 -1.01
CA SER A 48 -6.78 7.76 -2.32
C SER A 48 -5.40 8.38 -2.45
N GLY A 49 -5.02 8.76 -3.68
CA GLY A 49 -3.72 9.36 -3.97
C GLY A 49 -2.75 8.38 -4.64
N SER A 50 -1.48 8.79 -4.72
CA SER A 50 -0.39 8.00 -5.30
C SER A 50 0.18 7.01 -4.30
N LEU A 51 0.60 5.85 -4.79
CA LEU A 51 1.32 4.86 -4.01
C LEU A 51 2.79 4.84 -4.41
N ASN A 52 3.66 4.91 -3.40
CA ASN A 52 5.09 4.74 -3.57
C ASN A 52 5.50 3.40 -2.92
N LEU A 53 5.85 2.42 -3.76
CA LEU A 53 6.29 1.08 -3.40
C LEU A 53 7.81 0.91 -3.51
N THR A 54 8.58 2.00 -3.51
CA THR A 54 10.03 1.93 -3.75
C THR A 54 10.81 1.52 -2.52
N LYS A 55 10.26 1.74 -1.33
CA LYS A 55 10.84 1.36 -0.04
C LYS A 55 9.88 0.48 0.74
N LEU A 56 9.80 -0.79 0.36
CA LEU A 56 9.08 -1.79 1.12
C LEU A 56 10.04 -2.52 2.08
N PRO A 57 9.60 -2.89 3.29
CA PRO A 57 10.38 -3.71 4.20
C PRO A 57 10.75 -5.05 3.55
N HIS A 58 12.00 -5.49 3.75
CA HIS A 58 12.47 -6.77 3.18
C HIS A 58 11.70 -7.98 3.76
N SER A 59 11.17 -7.85 4.97
CA SER A 59 10.37 -8.89 5.64
C SER A 59 8.90 -8.95 5.18
N LEU A 60 8.47 -8.03 4.31
CA LEU A 60 7.07 -7.92 3.88
C LEU A 60 6.69 -9.07 2.96
N GLY A 61 5.80 -9.94 3.42
CA GLY A 61 5.23 -11.02 2.63
C GLY A 61 3.88 -10.70 2.00
N SER A 62 3.10 -9.75 2.55
CA SER A 62 1.77 -9.44 2.01
C SER A 62 1.35 -7.99 2.19
N LEU A 63 0.91 -7.36 1.11
CA LEU A 63 0.45 -5.98 1.02
C LEU A 63 -0.93 -5.91 0.35
N HIS A 64 -1.99 -5.74 1.14
CA HIS A 64 -3.36 -5.73 0.64
C HIS A 64 -3.92 -4.30 0.60
N LEU A 65 -4.00 -3.73 -0.60
CA LEU A 65 -4.47 -2.36 -0.88
C LEU A 65 -5.72 -2.34 -1.76
N HIS A 66 -6.24 -3.51 -2.14
CA HIS A 66 -7.36 -3.65 -3.06
C HIS A 66 -8.64 -2.98 -2.55
N THR A 67 -9.55 -2.62 -3.45
CA THR A 67 -10.85 -2.03 -3.10
C THR A 67 -10.67 -0.71 -2.33
N ASN A 68 -9.95 0.22 -2.94
CA ASN A 68 -9.75 1.59 -2.47
C ASN A 68 -10.00 2.56 -3.63
N ARG A 69 -9.58 3.81 -3.49
CA ARG A 69 -9.72 4.88 -4.51
C ARG A 69 -8.35 5.43 -4.91
N PHE A 70 -7.33 4.57 -5.02
CA PHE A 70 -6.03 4.98 -5.55
C PHE A 70 -6.16 5.26 -7.05
N THR A 71 -6.10 6.55 -7.42
CA THR A 71 -6.41 7.06 -8.77
C THR A 71 -5.19 7.50 -9.55
N ARG A 72 -3.97 7.33 -9.02
CA ARG A 72 -2.74 7.85 -9.64
C ARG A 72 -1.76 6.73 -9.94
N ILE A 73 -0.69 7.11 -10.65
CA ILE A 73 0.46 6.27 -10.95
C ILE A 73 1.03 5.65 -9.67
N VAL A 74 1.23 4.34 -9.71
CA VAL A 74 1.96 3.59 -8.67
C VAL A 74 3.42 3.52 -9.09
N ILE A 75 4.32 4.02 -8.24
CA ILE A 75 5.76 3.94 -8.47
C ILE A 75 6.28 2.70 -7.75
N VAL A 76 6.91 1.80 -8.49
CA VAL A 76 7.54 0.59 -7.94
C VAL A 76 9.06 0.72 -7.95
N GLY A 77 9.70 0.16 -6.93
CA GLY A 77 11.15 -0.02 -6.88
C GLY A 77 11.51 -1.50 -6.75
N ALA A 78 12.52 -1.80 -5.95
CA ALA A 78 12.85 -3.18 -5.60
C ALA A 78 11.75 -3.77 -4.71
N LEU A 79 10.92 -4.63 -5.30
CA LEU A 79 9.90 -5.38 -4.56
C LEU A 79 10.57 -6.55 -3.83
N PRO A 80 10.20 -6.86 -2.57
CA PRO A 80 10.67 -8.07 -1.90
C PRO A 80 10.23 -9.30 -2.69
N ASP A 81 11.10 -10.28 -2.87
CA ASP A 81 10.84 -11.45 -3.72
C ASP A 81 9.59 -12.24 -3.30
N SER A 82 9.33 -12.31 -1.99
CA SER A 82 8.20 -13.01 -1.39
C SER A 82 6.94 -12.15 -1.21
N ALA A 83 6.98 -10.87 -1.55
CA ALA A 83 5.85 -9.97 -1.32
C ALA A 83 4.72 -10.20 -2.33
N SER A 84 3.54 -10.53 -1.82
CA SER A 84 2.30 -10.48 -2.59
C SER A 84 1.65 -9.10 -2.46
N ILE A 85 1.42 -8.40 -3.56
CA ILE A 85 0.87 -7.04 -3.59
C ILE A 85 -0.50 -7.06 -4.28
N LEU A 86 -1.55 -6.66 -3.58
CA LEU A 86 -2.91 -6.69 -4.13
C LEU A 86 -3.43 -5.26 -4.31
N LEU A 87 -3.51 -4.82 -5.56
CA LEU A 87 -3.95 -3.48 -5.96
C LEU A 87 -5.30 -3.44 -6.71
N ARG A 88 -5.88 -4.61 -7.01
CA ARG A 88 -7.16 -4.74 -7.74
C ARG A 88 -8.28 -3.87 -7.17
N ASN A 89 -9.27 -3.54 -8.00
CA ASN A 89 -10.40 -2.69 -7.60
C ASN A 89 -9.93 -1.34 -7.05
N ASN A 90 -8.93 -0.75 -7.71
CA ASN A 90 -8.58 0.65 -7.58
C ASN A 90 -8.56 1.27 -8.99
N PRO A 91 -8.96 2.53 -9.14
CA PRO A 91 -8.93 3.25 -10.40
C PRO A 91 -7.50 3.71 -10.79
N ILE A 92 -6.52 2.80 -10.80
CA ILE A 92 -5.10 3.12 -11.05
C ILE A 92 -4.89 3.36 -12.55
N ASP A 93 -4.35 4.52 -12.91
CA ASP A 93 -4.03 4.88 -14.31
C ASP A 93 -2.86 4.06 -14.89
N GLY A 94 -1.91 3.66 -14.05
CA GLY A 94 -0.77 2.86 -14.47
C GLY A 94 0.25 2.62 -13.36
N VAL A 95 1.19 1.73 -13.65
CA VAL A 95 2.30 1.38 -12.76
C VAL A 95 3.60 1.63 -13.51
N CYS A 96 4.56 2.29 -12.88
CA CYS A 96 5.88 2.54 -13.47
C CYS A 96 7.00 2.40 -12.44
N THR A 97 8.22 2.20 -12.91
CA THR A 97 9.41 2.18 -12.06
C THR A 97 9.84 3.60 -11.65
N GLU A 98 10.81 3.71 -10.73
CA GLU A 98 11.42 5.01 -10.38
C GLU A 98 11.96 5.79 -11.59
N SER A 99 12.34 5.08 -12.66
CA SER A 99 12.81 5.68 -13.92
C SER A 99 11.67 6.07 -14.87
N GLY A 100 10.40 5.91 -14.46
CA GLY A 100 9.23 6.21 -15.29
C GLY A 100 8.89 5.16 -16.35
N VAL A 101 9.55 3.99 -16.32
CA VAL A 101 9.29 2.91 -17.27
C VAL A 101 8.01 2.17 -16.87
N PRO A 102 7.05 1.95 -17.78
CA PRO A 102 5.87 1.14 -17.48
C PRO A 102 6.28 -0.22 -16.89
N PHE A 103 5.70 -0.56 -15.75
CA PHE A 103 6.00 -1.79 -15.05
C PHE A 103 4.79 -2.70 -15.11
N SER A 104 4.98 -3.87 -15.70
CA SER A 104 3.96 -4.92 -15.77
C SER A 104 4.52 -6.15 -15.06
N ASP A 105 3.95 -6.46 -13.91
CA ASP A 105 4.29 -7.66 -13.14
C ASP A 105 2.98 -8.39 -12.81
N PRO A 106 2.90 -9.72 -13.00
CA PRO A 106 1.70 -10.49 -12.67
C PRO A 106 1.29 -10.36 -11.19
N ARG A 107 2.23 -9.98 -10.31
CA ARG A 107 1.97 -9.68 -8.88
C ARG A 107 1.27 -8.34 -8.68
N ILE A 108 1.28 -7.41 -9.64
CA ILE A 108 0.61 -6.11 -9.56
C ILE A 108 -0.43 -6.03 -10.70
N PRO A 109 -1.66 -6.49 -10.46
CA PRO A 109 -2.75 -6.47 -11.43
C PRO A 109 -3.39 -5.08 -11.60
#